data_AF-A0A7C5DPR8-F1
#
_entry.id   AF-A0A7C5DPR8-F1
#
_cell.length_a   1.000
_cell.length_b   1.000
_cell.length_c   1.000
_cell.angle_alpha   90.00
_cell.angle_beta   90.00
_cell.angle_gamma   90.00
#
_symmetry.space_group_name_H-M   'P 1'
#
loop_
_entity.id
_entity.type
_entity.pdbx_description
1 polymer ?
#
loop_
_entity_poly.entity_id
_entity_poly.type
_entity_poly.pdbx_seq_one_letter_code
_entity_poly.pdbx_strand_id
1 'polypeptide(L)' 'MALPGIGPVLAQRIVAWREEHGPFASLDELLEVPGIGKELLAALRPLVKVEPP' A
#
# COMPACT_ATOMS: atom_id res chain seq x y z
N MET A 1 8.50 -1.79 14.20
CA MET A 1 7.34 -0.88 14.07
C MET A 1 6.57 -1.29 12.83
N ALA A 2 5.27 -1.58 12.97
CA ALA A 2 4.39 -1.85 11.83
C ALA A 2 3.67 -0.57 11.42
N LEU A 3 3.32 -0.44 10.14
CA LEU A 3 2.44 0.64 9.69
C LEU A 3 1.04 0.46 10.35
N PRO A 4 0.41 1.54 10.82
CA PRO A 4 -0.91 1.44 11.44
C PRO A 4 -1.92 0.85 10.46
N GLY A 5 -2.69 -0.14 10.92
CA GLY A 5 -3.67 -0.84 10.09
C GLY A 5 -3.09 -1.80 9.05
N ILE A 6 -1.77 -1.97 8.96
CA ILE A 6 -1.13 -2.96 8.08
C ILE A 6 -0.61 -4.13 8.91
N GLY A 7 -1.43 -5.18 8.97
CA GLY A 7 -1.04 -6.49 9.46
C GLY A 7 -0.31 -7.34 8.41
N PRO A 8 0.18 -8.53 8.78
CA PRO A 8 0.94 -9.41 7.88
C PRO A 8 0.18 -9.80 6.61
N VAL A 9 -1.15 -10.00 6.69
CA VAL A 9 -1.99 -10.32 5.54
C VAL A 9 -2.02 -9.18 4.52
N LEU A 10 -2.22 -7.94 4.98
CA LEU A 10 -2.24 -6.77 4.09
C LEU A 10 -0.85 -6.50 3.51
N ALA A 11 0.20 -6.64 4.31
CA ALA A 11 1.58 -6.51 3.83
C ALA A 11 1.88 -7.50 2.69
N GLN A 12 1.47 -8.76 2.82
CA GLN A 12 1.62 -9.76 1.76
C GLN A 12 0.86 -9.37 0.49
N ARG A 13 -0.37 -8.84 0.61
CA ARG A 13 -1.14 -8.38 -0.56
C ARG A 13 -0.50 -7.19 -1.27
N ILE A 14 0.09 -6.25 -0.53
CA ILE A 14 0.83 -5.13 -1.12
C ILE A 14 2.02 -5.63 -1.93
N VAL A 15 2.77 -6.59 -1.38
CA VAL A 15 3.91 -7.20 -2.08
C VAL A 15 3.46 -7.96 -3.32
N ALA A 16 2.45 -8.83 -3.20
CA ALA A 16 1.92 -9.60 -4.32
C ALA A 16 1.42 -8.70 -5.46
N TRP A 17 0.63 -7.68 -5.13
CA TRP A 17 0.16 -6.71 -6.12
C TRP A 17 1.33 -6.06 -6.87
N ARG A 18 2.38 -5.66 -6.14
CA ARG A 18 3.60 -5.06 -6.74
C ARG A 18 4.37 -6.04 -7.62
N GLU A 19 4.41 -7.32 -7.27
CA GLU A 19 5.05 -8.34 -8.10
C GLU A 19 4.28 -8.62 -9.39
N GLU A 20 2.94 -8.55 -9.33
CA GLU A 20 2.06 -8.81 -10.47
C GLU A 20 1.90 -7.60 -11.41
N HIS A 21 1.85 -6.39 -10.87
CA HIS A 21 1.54 -5.16 -11.61
C HIS A 21 2.75 -4.24 -11.82
N GLY A 22 3.85 -4.51 -11.10
CA GLY A 22 5.04 -3.66 -11.07
C GLY A 22 5.06 -2.66 -9.91
N PRO A 23 6.05 -1.76 -9.87
CA PRO A 23 6.17 -0.76 -8.81
C PRO A 23 4.98 0.21 -8.82
N PHE A 24 4.55 0.63 -7.62
CA PHE A 24 3.53 1.66 -7.47
C PHE A 24 4.03 3.00 -8.05
N ALA A 25 3.31 3.57 -9.01
CA ALA A 25 3.62 4.89 -9.55
C ALA A 25 3.07 6.02 -8.67
N SER A 26 2.04 5.72 -7.86
CA SER A 26 1.42 6.67 -6.93
C SER A 26 0.94 5.99 -5.66
N LEU A 27 0.72 6.75 -4.59
CA LEU A 27 0.10 6.22 -3.37
C LEU A 27 -1.37 5.82 -3.58
N ASP A 28 -2.05 6.40 -4.57
CA ASP A 28 -3.46 6.10 -4.87
C ASP A 28 -3.66 4.68 -5.41
N GLU A 29 -2.64 4.10 -6.05
CA GLU A 29 -2.67 2.69 -6.51
C GLU A 29 -2.73 1.69 -5.35
N LEU A 30 -2.38 2.09 -4.12
CA LEU A 30 -2.62 1.24 -2.94
C LEU A 30 -4.12 0.95 -2.75
N LEU A 31 -5.05 1.74 -3.30
CA LEU A 31 -6.48 1.46 -3.28
C LEU A 31 -6.86 0.25 -4.16
N GLU A 32 -6.00 -0.17 -5.08
CA GLU A 32 -6.22 -1.36 -5.90
C GLU A 32 -5.88 -2.65 -5.14
N VAL A 33 -5.20 -2.54 -3.99
CA VAL A 33 -4.88 -3.69 -3.13
C VAL A 33 -6.10 -4.06 -2.28
N PRO A 34 -6.65 -5.29 -2.39
CA PRO A 34 -7.83 -5.70 -1.64
C PRO A 34 -7.64 -5.58 -0.12
N GLY A 35 -8.52 -4.80 0.51
CA GLY A 35 -8.49 -4.52 1.95
C GLY A 35 -7.81 -3.19 2.32
N ILE A 36 -7.32 -2.42 1.34
CA ILE A 36 -6.90 -1.03 1.56
C ILE A 36 -8.02 -0.10 1.11
N GLY A 37 -8.65 0.56 2.08
CA GLY A 37 -9.66 1.60 1.84
C GLY A 37 -9.08 3.01 1.91
N LYS A 38 -9.91 4.01 1.55
CA LYS A 38 -9.53 5.44 1.58
C LYS A 38 -9.09 5.90 2.97
N GLU A 39 -9.74 5.44 4.03
CA GLU A 39 -9.38 5.78 5.42
C GLU A 39 -8.00 5.27 5.80
N LEU A 40 -7.71 4.01 5.47
CA LEU A 40 -6.41 3.42 5.72
C LEU A 40 -5.33 4.14 4.90
N LEU A 41 -5.59 4.40 3.61
CA LEU A 41 -4.65 5.17 2.78
C LEU A 41 -4.39 6.56 3.36
N ALA A 42 -5.41 7.27 3.85
CA ALA A 42 -5.23 8.58 4.48
C ALA A 42 -4.31 8.51 5.70
N ALA A 43 -4.42 7.46 6.53
CA ALA A 43 -3.54 7.24 7.68
C ALA A 43 -2.11 6.87 7.27
N LEU A 44 -1.93 6.21 6.11
CA LEU A 44 -0.63 5.82 5.59
C LEU A 44 0.11 6.93 4.86
N ARG A 45 -0.61 7.83 4.17
CA ARG A 45 -0.04 8.96 3.39
C ARG A 45 1.08 9.73 4.08
N PRO A 46 1.00 10.11 5.37
CA PRO A 46 2.10 10.82 6.03
C PRO A 46 3.29 9.93 6.42
N LEU A 47 3.17 8.60 6.30
CA LEU A 47 4.15 7.62 6.78
C LEU A 47 4.90 6.92 5.64
N VAL A 48 4.38 6.98 4.42
CA VAL A 48 4.95 6.31 3.26
C VAL A 48 5.13 7.25 2.08
N LYS A 49 6.10 6.92 1.23
CA LYS A 49 6.32 7.57 -0.05
C LYS A 49 6.45 6.49 -1.13
N VAL A 50 6.03 6.83 -2.34
CA VAL A 50 6.47 6.11 -3.53
C VAL A 50 7.69 6.85 -4.09
N GLU A 51 8.70 6.10 -4.49
CA GLU A 51 9.74 6.61 -5.38
C GLU A 51 9.39 6.07 -6.77
N PRO A 52 8.94 6.96 -7.69
CA PRO A 52 8.71 6.56 -9.07
C PRO A 52 9.99 5.94 -9.66
N PRO A 53 9.86 4.92 -10.52
CA PRO A 53 10.99 4.30 -11.19
C PRO A 53 11.74 5.27 -12.12
#